data_AF-A0A645JK32-F1
#
_entry.id   AF-A0A645JK32-F1
#
_cell.length_a   1.000
_cell.length_b   1.000
_cell.length_c   1.000
_cell.angle_alpha   90.00
_cell.angle_beta   90.00
_cell.angle_gamma   90.00
#
_symmetry.space_group_name_H-M   'P 1'
#
loop_
_entity.id
_entity.type
_entity.pdbx_description
1 polymer ?
#
loop_
_entity_poly.entity_id
_entity_poly.type
_entity_poly.pdbx_seq_one_letter_code
_entity_poly.pdbx_strand_id
1 'polypeptide(L)'
;MQLMPDTARRLGVADPLDPEANLRGGVRYLSMLLDMFDDLSLALAAYNAGEGAVIRHGRSIPPYPETLAYVPKVMRHYADFQHRPPTSLGTDRP
;
A
#
# COMPACT_ATOMS: atom_id res chain seq x y z
N MET A 1 -6.15 1.08 8.06
CA MET A 1 -5.11 1.71 7.21
C MET A 1 -5.24 3.21 7.35
N GLN A 2 -4.19 3.93 7.76
CA GLN A 2 -4.15 5.37 7.49
C GLN A 2 -3.57 5.55 6.10
N LEU A 3 -4.42 5.94 5.14
CA LEU A 3 -4.01 6.29 3.80
C LEU A 3 -3.10 7.52 3.87
N MET A 4 -2.05 7.58 3.04
CA MET A 4 -1.36 8.84 2.82
C MET A 4 -2.37 9.85 2.25
N PRO A 5 -2.34 11.13 2.65
CA PRO A 5 -3.31 12.14 2.21
C PRO A 5 -3.49 12.18 0.69
N ASP A 6 -2.40 11.98 -0.05
CA ASP A 6 -2.38 11.99 -1.51
C ASP A 6 -3.11 10.77 -2.11
N THR A 7 -2.94 9.59 -1.52
CA THR A 7 -3.71 8.38 -1.88
C THR A 7 -5.18 8.54 -1.52
N ALA A 8 -5.51 9.08 -0.35
CA ALA A 8 -6.88 9.32 0.07
C ALA A 8 -7.63 10.26 -0.90
N ARG A 9 -6.97 11.35 -1.34
CA ARG A 9 -7.50 12.27 -2.35
C ARG A 9 -7.74 11.59 -3.69
N ARG A 10 -6.84 10.70 -4.13
CA ARG A 10 -6.97 9.98 -5.41
C ARG A 10 -8.04 8.90 -5.41
N LEU A 11 -8.26 8.24 -4.26
CA LEU A 11 -9.27 7.18 -4.14
C LEU A 11 -10.68 7.70 -3.91
N GLY A 12 -10.88 9.02 -3.92
CA GLY A 12 -12.20 9.62 -3.73
C GLY A 12 -12.83 9.24 -2.38
N VAL A 13 -12.00 8.96 -1.37
CA VAL A 13 -12.53 8.63 -0.05
C VAL A 13 -13.10 9.91 0.56
N ALA A 14 -14.43 9.95 0.66
CA ALA A 14 -15.19 11.11 1.13
C ALA A 14 -14.86 11.49 2.58
N ASP A 15 -14.48 10.52 3.41
CA ASP A 15 -13.98 10.75 4.76
C ASP A 15 -12.77 9.84 5.06
N PRO A 16 -11.53 10.36 5.03
CA PRO A 16 -10.33 9.63 5.42
C PRO A 16 -10.29 9.22 6.92
N LEU A 17 -11.28 9.67 7.72
CA LEU A 17 -11.43 9.31 9.12
C LEU A 17 -12.38 8.12 9.37
N ASP A 18 -13.18 7.68 8.38
CA ASP A 18 -13.97 6.44 8.47
C ASP A 18 -13.05 5.23 8.24
N PRO A 19 -12.66 4.47 9.27
CA PRO A 19 -11.66 3.42 9.13
C PRO A 19 -12.11 2.29 8.20
N GLU A 20 -13.42 2.03 8.11
CA GLU A 20 -13.98 0.90 7.40
C GLU A 20 -14.10 1.20 5.89
N ALA A 21 -14.60 2.39 5.54
CA ALA A 21 -14.64 2.85 4.15
C ALA A 21 -13.23 3.00 3.55
N ASN A 22 -12.28 3.56 4.32
CA ASN A 22 -10.88 3.68 3.89
C ASN A 22 -10.22 2.33 3.67
N LEU A 23 -10.50 1.35 4.53
CA LEU A 23 -9.94 0.02 4.38
C LEU A 23 -10.46 -0.66 3.11
N ARG A 24 -11.78 -0.65 2.89
CA ARG A 24 -12.37 -1.28 1.69
C ARG A 24 -11.91 -0.63 0.39
N GLY A 25 -11.90 0.70 0.33
CA GLY A 25 -11.44 1.44 -0.85
C GLY A 25 -9.97 1.18 -1.15
N GLY A 26 -9.12 1.26 -0.11
CA GLY A 26 -7.69 0.96 -0.22
C GLY A 26 -7.41 -0.47 -0.68
N VAL A 27 -8.10 -1.46 -0.11
CA VAL A 27 -7.93 -2.88 -0.51
C VAL A 27 -8.36 -3.12 -1.96
N ARG A 28 -9.52 -2.58 -2.39
CA ARG A 28 -9.97 -2.69 -3.78
C ARG A 28 -8.98 -2.08 -4.76
N TYR A 29 -8.48 -0.89 -4.45
CA TYR A 29 -7.51 -0.22 -5.30
C TYR A 29 -6.18 -0.98 -5.36
N LEU A 30 -5.66 -1.43 -4.22
CA LEU A 30 -4.46 -2.25 -4.18
C LEU A 30 -4.62 -3.53 -5.01
N SER A 31 -5.76 -4.21 -4.93
CA SER A 31 -6.06 -5.40 -5.75
C SER A 31 -5.97 -5.07 -7.25
N MET A 32 -6.59 -3.97 -7.69
CA MET A 32 -6.53 -3.54 -9.09
C MET A 32 -5.10 -3.23 -9.55
N LEU A 33 -4.27 -2.64 -8.68
CA LEU A 33 -2.87 -2.37 -8.98
C LEU A 33 -2.03 -3.65 -9.07
N LEU A 34 -2.29 -4.64 -8.22
CA LEU A 34 -1.65 -5.94 -8.30
C LEU A 34 -1.98 -6.62 -9.65
N ASP A 35 -3.24 -6.61 -10.05
CA ASP A 35 -3.67 -7.15 -11.35
C ASP A 35 -3.03 -6.39 -12.54
N MET A 36 -2.83 -5.08 -12.42
CA MET A 36 -2.25 -4.23 -13.47
C MET A 36 -0.74 -4.43 -13.64
N PHE A 37 -0.03 -4.60 -12.52
CA PHE A 37 1.43 -4.59 -12.53
C PHE A 37 2.06 -5.98 -12.49
N ASP A 38 1.37 -6.97 -11.92
CA ASP A 38 1.90 -8.32 -11.63
C ASP A 38 3.24 -8.30 -10.87
N ASP A 39 3.47 -7.22 -10.12
CA ASP A 39 4.66 -6.99 -9.31
C ASP A 39 4.25 -6.18 -8.09
N LEU A 40 4.51 -6.73 -6.91
CA LEU A 40 4.12 -6.11 -5.64
C LEU A 40 4.83 -4.76 -5.43
N SER A 41 6.10 -4.63 -5.82
CA SER A 41 6.85 -3.38 -5.65
C SER A 41 6.29 -2.27 -6.55
N LEU A 42 5.92 -2.60 -7.78
CA LEU A 42 5.28 -1.67 -8.72
C LEU A 42 3.86 -1.31 -8.29
N ALA A 43 3.09 -2.27 -7.77
CA ALA A 43 1.77 -2.01 -7.21
C ALA A 43 1.85 -1.05 -6.00
N LEU A 44 2.81 -1.26 -5.10
CA LEU A 44 3.07 -0.35 -3.97
C LEU A 44 3.56 1.03 -4.43
N ALA A 45 4.41 1.08 -5.45
CA ALA A 45 4.84 2.34 -6.05
C ALA A 45 3.66 3.09 -6.67
N ALA A 46 2.76 2.40 -7.39
CA ALA A 46 1.55 2.98 -7.96
C ALA A 46 0.55 3.42 -6.88
N TYR A 47 0.46 2.69 -5.77
CA TYR A 47 -0.40 3.07 -4.65
C TYR A 47 0.00 4.42 -4.03
N ASN A 48 1.31 4.70 -3.98
CA ASN A 48 1.88 5.93 -3.45
C ASN A 48 1.95 7.05 -4.51
N ALA A 49 2.59 6.78 -5.66
CA ALA A 49 2.89 7.76 -6.71
C ALA A 49 1.78 7.90 -7.77
N GLY A 50 0.84 6.96 -7.83
CA GLY A 50 -0.16 6.79 -8.89
C GLY A 50 0.33 5.89 -10.02
N GLU A 51 -0.55 5.06 -10.55
CA GLU A 51 -0.26 4.12 -11.64
C GLU A 51 0.25 4.84 -12.89
N GLY A 52 -0.30 6.01 -13.21
CA GLY A 52 0.17 6.82 -14.33
C GLY A 52 1.63 7.27 -14.20
N ALA A 53 2.13 7.48 -12.97
CA ALA A 53 3.54 7.82 -12.77
C ALA A 53 4.44 6.60 -13.05
N VAL A 54 4.08 5.43 -12.56
CA VAL A 54 4.80 4.17 -12.81
C VAL A 54 4.80 3.83 -14.31
N ILE A 55 3.67 4.00 -14.99
CA ILE A 55 3.56 3.79 -16.44
C ILE A 55 4.46 4.76 -17.22
N ARG A 56 4.42 6.07 -16.90
CA ARG A 56 5.27 7.08 -17.58
C ARG A 56 6.76 6.85 -17.37
N HIS A 57 7.16 6.21 -16.27
CA HIS A 57 8.55 5.80 -16.01
C HIS A 57 8.88 4.40 -16.56
N GLY A 58 8.10 3.88 -17.51
CA GLY A 58 8.41 2.61 -18.18
C GLY A 58 8.18 1.39 -17.29
N ARG A 59 7.13 1.41 -16.46
CA ARG A 59 6.83 0.35 -15.47
C ARG A 59 7.97 0.16 -14.47
N SER A 60 8.52 1.27 -13.98
CA SER A 60 9.54 1.29 -12.94
C SER A 60 9.10 2.17 -11.77
N ILE A 61 9.77 2.01 -10.63
CA ILE A 61 9.55 2.86 -9.46
C ILE A 61 9.99 4.29 -9.82
N PRO A 62 9.08 5.28 -9.82
CA PRO A 62 9.45 6.65 -10.15
C PRO A 62 10.46 7.18 -9.12
N PRO A 63 11.40 8.04 -9.52
CA PRO A 63 12.46 8.56 -8.64
C PRO A 63 11.93 9.67 -7.71
N TYR A 64 10.77 9.47 -7.12
CA TYR A 64 10.18 10.36 -6.12
C TYR A 64 10.72 9.95 -4.75
N PRO A 65 11.35 10.88 -3.98
CA PRO A 65 11.94 10.54 -2.68
C PRO A 65 10.97 9.83 -1.74
N GLU A 66 9.70 10.24 -1.74
CA GLU A 66 8.66 9.58 -0.95
C GLU A 66 8.43 8.13 -1.39
N THR A 67 8.29 7.87 -2.70
CA THR A 67 8.04 6.53 -3.24
C THR A 67 9.22 5.59 -3.02
N LEU A 68 10.44 6.10 -3.20
CA LEU A 68 11.69 5.38 -2.92
C LEU A 68 11.82 4.99 -1.45
N ALA A 69 11.28 5.78 -0.51
CA ALA A 69 11.23 5.44 0.90
C ALA A 69 10.03 4.53 1.27
N TYR A 70 8.89 4.72 0.59
CA TYR A 70 7.64 4.03 0.88
C TYR A 70 7.70 2.54 0.55
N VAL A 71 8.11 2.19 -0.67
CA VAL A 71 8.13 0.80 -1.16
C VAL A 71 8.94 -0.14 -0.25
N PRO A 72 10.22 0.13 0.07
CA PRO A 72 11.00 -0.77 0.92
C PRO A 72 10.45 -0.84 2.36
N LYS A 73 9.89 0.25 2.89
CA LYS A 73 9.26 0.26 4.22
C LYS A 73 8.08 -0.71 4.27
N VAL A 74 7.18 -0.67 3.29
CA VAL A 74 6.01 -1.56 3.25
C VAL A 74 6.42 -3.00 2.98
N MET A 75 7.37 -3.23 2.07
CA MET A 75 7.91 -4.57 1.81
C MET A 75 8.51 -5.23 3.04
N ARG A 76 9.22 -4.46 3.88
CA ARG A 76 9.73 -4.97 5.17
C ARG A 76 8.60 -5.40 6.09
N HIS A 77 7.58 -4.55 6.28
CA HIS A 77 6.42 -4.90 7.10
C HIS A 77 5.68 -6.13 6.55
N TYR A 78 5.51 -6.22 5.24
CA TYR A 78 4.90 -7.38 4.60
C TYR A 78 5.69 -8.66 4.89
N ALA A 79 7.01 -8.62 4.73
CA ALA A 79 7.87 -9.75 5.09
C ALA A 79 7.72 -10.11 6.57
N ASP A 80 7.78 -9.14 7.49
CA ASP A 80 7.63 -9.38 8.92
C ASP A 80 6.30 -10.07 9.25
N PHE A 81 5.19 -9.65 8.63
CA PHE A 81 3.87 -10.27 8.81
C PHE A 81 3.79 -11.69 8.26
N GLN A 82 4.50 -12.00 7.17
CA GLN A 82 4.56 -13.36 6.63
C GLN A 82 5.38 -14.30 7.53
N HIS A 83 6.44 -13.80 8.18
CA HIS A 83 7.25 -14.59 9.10
C HIS A 83 6.61 -14.72 10.48
N ARG A 84 5.88 -13.70 10.93
CA ARG A 84 5.21 -13.68 12.24
C ARG A 84 3.78 -13.13 12.10
N PRO A 85 2.83 -13.98 11.67
CA PRO A 85 1.44 -13.56 11.58
C PRO A 85 0.94 -13.10 12.96
N PRO A 86 0.04 -12.11 13.03
CA PRO A 86 -0.43 -11.50 14.28
C PRO A 86 -1.21 -12.44 15.23
N THR A 87 -1.16 -13.75 15.04
CA THR A 87 -1.76 -14.79 15.88
C THR A 87 -0.74 -15.47 16.81
N SER A 88 0.53 -15.05 16.82
CA SER A 88 1.53 -15.54 17.79
C SER A 88 1.57 -14.80 19.13
N LEU A 89 0.58 -13.93 19.44
CA LEU A 89 0.36 -13.45 20.80
C LEU A 89 -0.39 -14.55 21.57
N GLY A 90 0.36 -15.61 21.87
CA GLY A 90 -0.07 -16.64 22.79
C GLY A 90 -0.48 -16.02 24.11
N THR A 91 -1.65 -16.46 24.56
CA THR A 91 -2.14 -16.43 25.93
C THR A 91 -1.08 -16.98 26.88
N ASP A 92 -0.15 -16.16 27.31
CA ASP A 92 0.64 -16.40 28.53
C ASP A 92 0.37 -15.23 29.48
N ARG A 93 -0.70 -15.39 30.26
CA ARG A 93 -0.82 -14.73 31.56
C ARG A 93 -0.55 -15.81 32.61
N PRO A 94 0.41 -15.61 33.54
CA PRO A 94 0.40 -16.36 34.79
C PRO A 94 -0.86 -16.05 35.61
#